data_AF-A0A7V9U302-F1
#
_entry.id   AF-A0A7V9U302-F1
#
_cell.length_a   1.000
_cell.length_b   1.000
_cell.length_c   1.000
_cell.angle_alpha   90.00
_cell.angle_beta   90.00
_cell.angle_gamma   90.00
#
_symmetry.space_group_name_H-M   'P 1'
#
loop_
_entity.id
_entity.type
_entity.pdbx_description
1 polymer ?
#
loop_
_entity_poly.entity_id
_entity_poly.type
_entity_poly.pdbx_seq_one_letter_code
_entity_poly.pdbx_strand_id
1 'polypeptide(L)'
;MKRSPRQSLSLLAAVLLGAAPLGFGLFRAWSTGDDLRMVWMALAATIFAAGVLAASIGRRRSRHAVFIQSIVILVVSTLLAGTIGFLLGATAGPGVWMVAMVLGSCLASSSAFVAFSRPDTG
;
A
#
# COMPACT_ATOMS: atom_id res chain seq x y z
N MET A 1 -4.44 -10.62 -25.82
CA MET A 1 -5.55 -9.87 -25.20
C MET A 1 -5.14 -8.42 -25.01
N LYS A 2 -5.72 -7.46 -25.74
CA LYS A 2 -5.47 -6.02 -25.49
C LYS A 2 -6.31 -5.59 -24.27
N ARG A 3 -5.67 -5.04 -23.23
CA ARG A 3 -6.35 -4.49 -22.06
C ARG A 3 -7.22 -3.31 -22.49
N SER A 4 -8.42 -3.18 -21.93
CA SER A 4 -9.27 -2.03 -22.19
C SER A 4 -8.65 -0.76 -21.59
N PRO A 5 -8.92 0.45 -22.12
CA PRO A 5 -8.39 1.70 -21.57
C PRO A 5 -8.74 1.88 -20.09
N ARG A 6 -9.93 1.43 -19.65
CA ARG A 6 -10.32 1.42 -18.22
C ARG A 6 -9.45 0.48 -17.38
N GLN A 7 -9.10 -0.70 -17.89
CA GLN A 7 -8.21 -1.64 -17.20
C GLN A 7 -6.79 -1.11 -17.08
N SER A 8 -6.25 -0.48 -18.13
CA SER A 8 -4.95 0.19 -18.06
C SER A 8 -4.98 1.34 -17.05
N LEU A 9 -6.04 2.14 -17.02
CA LEU A 9 -6.18 3.25 -16.08
C LEU A 9 -6.20 2.76 -14.62
N SER A 10 -6.98 1.71 -14.32
CA SER A 10 -7.01 1.10 -12.98
C SER A 10 -5.66 0.53 -12.58
N LEU A 11 -4.94 -0.10 -13.52
CA LEU A 11 -3.62 -0.67 -13.24
C LEU A 11 -2.58 0.43 -13.01
N LEU A 12 -2.65 1.53 -13.76
CA LEU A 12 -1.83 2.71 -13.55
C LEU A 12 -2.10 3.33 -12.18
N ALA A 13 -3.38 3.50 -11.82
CA ALA A 13 -3.79 4.01 -10.51
C ALA A 13 -3.27 3.11 -9.38
N ALA A 14 -3.35 1.78 -9.53
CA ALA A 14 -2.81 0.85 -8.56
C ALA A 14 -1.30 1.01 -8.36
N VAL A 15 -0.53 1.16 -9.45
CA VAL A 15 0.92 1.34 -9.39
C VAL A 15 1.28 2.66 -8.74
N LEU A 16 0.64 3.77 -9.15
CA LEU A 16 0.89 5.09 -8.58
C LEU A 16 0.58 5.14 -7.09
N LEU A 17 -0.53 4.55 -6.66
CA LEU A 17 -0.94 4.54 -5.27
C LEU A 17 -0.10 3.58 -4.42
N GLY A 18 0.37 2.48 -5.00
CA GLY A 18 1.30 1.56 -4.35
C GLY A 18 2.71 2.15 -4.20
N ALA A 19 3.13 3.00 -5.14
CA ALA A 19 4.44 3.66 -5.12
C ALA A 19 4.44 4.96 -4.30
N ALA A 20 3.28 5.61 -4.11
CA ALA A 20 3.15 6.86 -3.37
C ALA A 20 3.75 6.82 -1.94
N PRO A 21 3.52 5.77 -1.13
CA PRO A 21 4.19 5.56 0.15
C PRO A 21 5.72 5.65 0.07
N LEU A 22 6.32 4.96 -0.90
CA LEU A 22 7.76 4.93 -1.10
C LEU A 22 8.29 6.29 -1.58
N GLY A 23 7.60 6.93 -2.53
CA GLY A 23 7.96 8.25 -3.02
C GLY A 23 7.94 9.32 -1.92
N PHE A 24 6.92 9.27 -1.05
CA PHE A 24 6.83 10.18 0.09
C PHE A 24 7.94 9.95 1.12
N GLY A 25 8.22 8.68 1.46
CA GLY A 25 9.33 8.32 2.33
C GLY A 25 10.67 8.81 1.79
N LEU A 26 10.93 8.59 0.49
CA LEU A 26 12.16 9.01 -0.18
C LEU A 26 12.30 10.54 -0.25
N PHE A 27 11.22 11.23 -0.62
CA PHE A 27 11.20 12.70 -0.68
C PHE A 27 11.53 13.31 0.68
N ARG A 28 10.94 12.77 1.76
CA ARG A 28 11.20 13.27 3.11
C ARG A 28 12.61 12.96 3.60
N ALA A 29 13.14 11.78 3.28
CA ALA A 29 14.54 11.47 3.58
C ALA A 29 15.50 12.42 2.85
N TRP A 30 15.19 12.79 1.61
CA TRP A 30 16.01 13.72 0.85
C TRP A 30 15.87 15.18 1.30
N SER A 31 14.66 15.62 1.69
CA SER A 31 14.43 17.01 2.11
C SER A 31 14.86 17.30 3.55
N THR A 32 14.81 16.29 4.43
CA THR A 32 15.03 16.47 5.87
C THR A 32 16.36 15.88 6.34
N GLY A 33 17.10 15.17 5.47
CA GLY A 33 18.47 14.69 5.72
C GLY A 33 18.61 13.52 6.70
N ASP A 34 17.81 13.48 7.77
CA ASP A 34 18.04 12.58 8.91
C ASP A 34 16.85 11.67 9.27
N ASP A 35 15.67 11.85 8.66
CA ASP A 35 14.45 11.14 9.08
C ASP A 35 14.16 9.90 8.20
N LEU A 36 15.14 8.97 8.14
CA LEU A 36 15.05 7.65 7.48
C LEU A 36 13.90 6.78 8.00
N ARG A 37 13.29 7.16 9.13
CA ARG A 37 12.20 6.45 9.77
C ARG A 37 11.00 6.27 8.85
N MET A 38 10.63 7.32 8.13
CA MET A 38 9.51 7.26 7.19
C MET A 38 9.79 6.36 5.98
N VAL A 39 11.06 6.27 5.54
CA VAL A 39 11.45 5.32 4.49
C VAL A 39 11.22 3.90 4.97
N TRP A 40 11.68 3.55 6.18
CA TRP A 40 11.50 2.21 6.74
C TRP A 40 10.03 1.85 6.99
N MET A 41 9.22 2.81 7.48
CA MET A 41 7.77 2.62 7.63
C MET A 41 7.09 2.34 6.30
N ALA A 42 7.40 3.13 5.27
CA ALA A 42 6.87 2.95 3.92
C ALA A 42 7.32 1.62 3.30
N LEU A 43 8.60 1.25 3.50
CA LEU A 43 9.20 0.05 2.92
C LEU A 43 8.55 -1.21 3.49
N ALA A 44 8.39 -1.31 4.81
CA ALA A 44 7.74 -2.46 5.43
C ALA A 44 6.26 -2.59 5.07
N ALA A 45 5.52 -1.47 5.09
CA ALA A 45 4.12 -1.45 4.68
C ALA A 45 3.96 -1.91 3.22
N THR A 46 4.85 -1.46 2.33
CA THR A 46 4.82 -1.78 0.90
C THR A 46 5.24 -3.23 0.63
N ILE A 47 6.27 -3.76 1.31
CA ILE A 47 6.67 -5.17 1.20
C ILE A 47 5.52 -6.09 1.62
N PHE A 48 4.85 -5.78 2.74
CA PHE A 48 3.72 -6.58 3.20
C PHE A 48 2.59 -6.59 2.16
N ALA A 49 2.16 -5.41 1.69
CA ALA A 49 1.10 -5.30 0.70
C ALA A 49 1.48 -6.00 -0.63
N ALA A 50 2.72 -5.84 -1.09
CA ALA A 50 3.24 -6.51 -2.27
C ALA A 50 3.24 -8.04 -2.11
N GLY A 51 3.65 -8.56 -0.95
CA GLY A 51 3.62 -9.99 -0.63
C GLY A 51 2.19 -10.55 -0.65
N VAL A 52 1.25 -9.84 -0.03
CA VAL A 52 -0.18 -10.22 0.00
C VAL A 52 -0.79 -10.19 -1.42
N LEU A 53 -0.40 -9.22 -2.25
CA LEU A 53 -0.78 -9.16 -3.65
C LEU A 53 -0.15 -10.30 -4.47
N ALA A 54 1.14 -10.57 -4.29
CA ALA A 54 1.88 -11.62 -4.98
C ALA A 54 1.33 -13.02 -4.68
N ALA A 55 1.07 -13.33 -3.40
CA ALA A 55 0.48 -14.60 -2.96
C ALA A 55 -0.92 -14.86 -3.55
N SER A 56 -1.52 -13.84 -4.13
CA SER A 56 -2.88 -13.83 -4.61
C SER A 56 -2.99 -13.59 -6.13
N ILE A 57 -1.84 -13.54 -6.83
CA ILE A 57 -1.75 -13.64 -8.29
C ILE A 57 -2.28 -15.02 -8.73
N GLY A 58 -3.00 -15.07 -9.86
CA GLY A 58 -3.53 -16.32 -10.43
C GLY A 58 -4.84 -16.85 -9.80
N ARG A 59 -5.25 -16.39 -8.61
CA ARG A 59 -6.53 -16.81 -8.01
C ARG A 59 -7.70 -15.97 -8.55
N ARG A 60 -8.74 -16.63 -9.10
CA ARG A 60 -10.08 -16.02 -9.27
C ARG A 60 -10.64 -15.74 -7.89
N ARG A 61 -11.08 -14.51 -7.64
CA ARG A 61 -11.56 -14.08 -6.32
C ARG A 61 -12.85 -13.30 -6.46
N SER A 62 -13.77 -13.56 -5.54
CA SER A 62 -15.00 -12.79 -5.44
C SER A 62 -14.69 -11.35 -5.01
N ARG A 63 -15.58 -10.41 -5.34
CA ARG A 63 -15.48 -9.02 -4.88
C ARG A 63 -15.37 -8.93 -3.35
N HIS A 64 -16.05 -9.83 -2.64
CA HIS A 64 -15.98 -9.93 -1.18
C HIS A 64 -14.57 -10.32 -0.67
N ALA A 65 -13.90 -11.27 -1.31
CA ALA A 65 -12.54 -11.67 -0.93
C ALA A 65 -11.51 -10.56 -1.19
N VAL A 66 -11.68 -9.77 -2.25
CA VAL A 66 -10.86 -8.58 -2.53
C VAL A 66 -11.09 -7.50 -1.49
N PHE A 67 -12.35 -7.28 -1.09
CA PHE A 67 -12.70 -6.31 -0.07
C PHE A 67 -12.08 -6.66 1.30
N ILE A 68 -12.20 -7.92 1.73
CA ILE A 68 -11.55 -8.40 2.97
C ILE A 68 -10.03 -8.21 2.88
N GLN A 69 -9.40 -8.57 1.76
CA GLN A 69 -7.96 -8.39 1.58
C GLN A 69 -7.55 -6.92 1.69
N SER A 70 -8.33 -6.00 1.13
CA SER A 70 -8.06 -4.56 1.20
C SER A 70 -8.09 -4.07 2.65
N ILE A 71 -9.06 -4.54 3.44
CA ILE A 71 -9.14 -4.25 4.89
C ILE A 71 -7.92 -4.81 5.64
N VAL A 72 -7.53 -6.06 5.34
CA VAL A 72 -6.36 -6.69 5.96
C VAL A 72 -5.08 -5.91 5.63
N ILE A 73 -4.90 -5.50 4.36
CA ILE A 73 -3.78 -4.67 3.94
C ILE A 73 -3.81 -3.34 4.70
N LEU A 74 -4.95 -2.66 4.78
CA LEU A 74 -5.09 -1.41 5.53
C LEU A 74 -4.63 -1.58 6.98
N VAL A 75 -5.22 -2.51 7.71
CA VAL A 75 -4.99 -2.69 9.14
C VAL A 75 -3.55 -3.11 9.39
N VAL A 76 -3.07 -4.16 8.71
CA VAL A 76 -1.75 -4.72 8.99
C VAL A 76 -0.63 -3.79 8.50
N SER A 77 -0.75 -3.17 7.33
CA SER A 77 0.24 -2.19 6.87
C SER A 77 0.28 -0.97 7.79
N THR A 78 -0.86 -0.52 8.32
CA THR A 78 -0.91 0.59 9.28
C THR A 78 -0.25 0.20 10.60
N LEU A 79 -0.57 -0.96 11.17
CA LEU A 79 0.05 -1.44 12.40
C LEU A 79 1.56 -1.63 12.23
N LEU A 80 1.99 -2.20 11.09
CA LEU A 80 3.40 -2.43 10.81
C LEU A 80 4.17 -1.12 10.64
N ALA A 81 3.62 -0.17 9.88
CA ALA A 81 4.19 1.17 9.74
C ALA A 81 4.28 1.86 11.10
N GLY A 82 3.19 1.90 11.87
CA GLY A 82 3.17 2.49 13.21
C GLY A 82 4.24 1.88 14.11
N THR A 83 4.30 0.55 14.19
CA THR A 83 5.27 -0.20 15.01
C THR A 83 6.71 0.12 14.61
N ILE A 84 7.02 0.21 13.32
CA ILE A 84 8.36 0.60 12.86
C ILE A 84 8.68 2.05 13.22
N GLY A 85 7.71 2.96 13.12
CA GLY A 85 7.87 4.33 13.59
C GLY A 85 8.27 4.37 15.07
N PHE A 86 7.59 3.58 15.91
CA PHE A 86 7.93 3.44 17.33
C PHE A 86 9.31 2.83 17.56
N LEU A 87 9.63 1.72 16.89
CA LEU A 87 10.93 1.05 17.01
C LEU A 87 12.09 1.96 16.66
N LEU A 88 11.89 2.85 15.69
CA LEU A 88 12.92 3.79 15.28
C LEU A 88 13.03 5.00 16.20
N GLY A 89 12.15 5.13 17.21
CA GLY A 89 12.19 6.16 18.23
C GLY A 89 11.32 7.38 17.91
N ALA A 90 10.29 7.23 17.06
CA ALA A 90 9.29 8.28 16.91
C ALA A 90 8.59 8.49 18.25
N THR A 91 8.63 9.72 18.77
CA THR A 91 7.88 10.09 19.97
C THR A 91 6.42 9.73 19.74
N ALA A 92 5.80 9.08 20.73
CA ALA A 92 4.45 8.49 20.72
C ALA A 92 3.33 9.51 20.46
N GLY A 93 3.35 10.15 19.30
CA GLY A 93 2.45 11.21 18.90
C GLY A 93 1.36 10.67 17.98
N PRO A 94 0.15 11.27 18.01
CA PRO A 94 -0.93 10.98 17.07
C PRO A 94 -0.51 11.09 15.59
N GLY A 95 0.52 11.89 15.29
CA GLY A 95 1.06 12.08 13.94
C GLY A 95 1.62 10.80 13.30
N VAL A 96 2.27 9.91 14.07
CA VAL A 96 2.85 8.66 13.53
C VAL A 96 1.75 7.72 13.03
N TRP A 97 0.66 7.63 13.78
CA TRP A 97 -0.51 6.82 13.41
C TRP A 97 -1.29 7.40 12.25
N MET A 98 -1.41 8.74 12.15
CA MET A 98 -2.01 9.38 10.97
C MET A 98 -1.22 9.07 9.70
N VAL A 99 0.11 9.18 9.74
CA VAL A 99 0.97 8.83 8.61
C VAL A 99 0.80 7.34 8.26
N ALA A 100 0.83 6.46 9.25
CA ALA A 100 0.66 5.02 9.04
C ALA A 100 -0.70 4.69 8.40
N MET A 101 -1.78 5.37 8.80
CA MET A 101 -3.11 5.21 8.19
C MET A 101 -3.15 5.69 6.73
N VAL A 102 -2.47 6.79 6.41
CA VAL A 102 -2.36 7.27 5.03
C VAL A 102 -1.59 6.26 4.16
N LEU A 103 -0.50 5.69 4.67
CA LEU A 103 0.25 4.64 3.97
C LEU A 103 -0.61 3.37 3.76
N GLY A 104 -1.30 2.91 4.81
CA GLY A 104 -2.19 1.75 4.74
C GLY A 104 -3.34 1.93 3.75
N SER A 105 -3.96 3.12 3.72
CA SER A 105 -5.08 3.43 2.82
C SER A 105 -4.65 3.52 1.36
N CYS A 106 -3.45 4.04 1.07
CA CYS A 106 -2.86 4.02 -0.27
C CYS A 106 -2.67 2.57 -0.78
N LEU A 107 -2.13 1.70 0.07
CA LEU A 107 -1.88 0.30 -0.28
C LEU A 107 -3.18 -0.52 -0.41
N ALA A 108 -4.13 -0.29 0.49
CA ALA A 108 -5.45 -0.93 0.42
C ALA A 108 -6.19 -0.54 -0.86
N SER A 109 -6.19 0.75 -1.21
CA SER A 109 -6.81 1.26 -2.43
C SER A 109 -6.10 0.73 -3.68
N SER A 110 -4.76 0.62 -3.66
CA SER A 110 -3.99 -0.02 -4.74
C SER A 110 -4.46 -1.45 -4.98
N SER A 111 -4.66 -2.24 -3.92
CA SER A 111 -5.14 -3.62 -4.02
C SER A 111 -6.54 -3.74 -4.63
N ALA A 112 -7.44 -2.81 -4.32
CA ALA A 112 -8.76 -2.73 -4.92
C ALA A 112 -8.68 -2.42 -6.43
N PHE A 113 -7.85 -1.45 -6.82
CA PHE A 113 -7.63 -1.11 -8.23
C PHE A 113 -6.99 -2.24 -9.04
N VAL A 114 -6.07 -3.02 -8.46
CA VAL A 114 -5.53 -4.23 -9.08
C VAL A 114 -6.65 -5.23 -9.40
N ALA A 115 -7.61 -5.41 -8.49
CA ALA A 115 -8.74 -6.31 -8.74
C ALA A 115 -9.65 -5.80 -9.87
N PHE A 116 -9.96 -4.50 -9.91
CA PHE A 116 -10.76 -3.89 -11.00
C PHE A 116 -10.05 -3.89 -12.36
N SER A 117 -8.71 -3.96 -12.39
CA SER A 117 -7.95 -4.03 -13.63
C SER A 117 -7.98 -5.42 -14.30
N ARG A 118 -8.41 -6.46 -13.58
CA ARG A 118 -8.49 -7.82 -14.12
C ARG A 118 -9.74 -7.93 -15.03
N PRO A 119 -9.61 -8.49 -16.25
CA PRO A 119 -10.78 -8.79 -17.07
C PRO A 119 -11.68 -9.79 -16.35
N ASP A 120 -12.97 -9.49 -16.27
CA ASP A 120 -14.01 -10.47 -16.01
C ASP A 120 -13.94 -11.48 -17.15
N THR A 121 -13.21 -12.57 -16.93
CA THR A 121 -13.50 -13.78 -17.68
C THR A 121 -14.76 -14.32 -17.02
N GLY A 122 -15.90 -14.22 -17.72
CA GLY A 122 -17.04 -15.11 -17.46
C GLY A 122 -16.52 -16.53 -17.62
#